data_AF-A0A3D2FCV4-F1
#
_entry.id   AF-A0A3D2FCV4-F1
#
_cell.length_a   1.000
_cell.length_b   1.000
_cell.length_c   1.000
_cell.angle_alpha   90.00
_cell.angle_beta   90.00
_cell.angle_gamma   90.00
#
_symmetry.space_group_name_H-M   'P 1'
#
loop_
_entity.id
_entity.type
_entity.pdbx_description
1 polymer ?
#
loop_
_entity_poly.entity_id
_entity_poly.type
_entity_poly.pdbx_seq_one_letter_code
_entity_poly.pdbx_strand_id
1 'polypeptide(L)'
;MTDFVNKAGLNVAAELATFVEDAALPGTGVSADAFWTGFSDIVHELGPKNRAVLAKRSDIQAQVDAWHVARRGQDHDAVAYTDFLKEIGYLVPEGAPFSIDTANVDPEIAMLP
;
A
#
# COMPACT_ATOMS: atom_id res chain seq x y z
N MET A 1 -4.38 -25.83 13.79
CA MET A 1 -4.23 -24.69 14.71
C MET A 1 -2.88 -24.09 14.37
N THR A 2 -2.80 -22.79 14.10
CA THR A 2 -1.52 -22.16 13.74
C THR A 2 -0.79 -21.80 15.02
N ASP A 3 0.41 -22.35 15.21
CA ASP A 3 1.27 -21.99 16.33
C ASP A 3 1.98 -20.67 16.02
N PHE A 4 2.16 -19.83 17.04
CA PHE A 4 2.80 -18.53 16.92
C PHE A 4 4.04 -18.46 17.79
N VAL A 5 5.09 -17.83 17.26
CA VAL A 5 6.35 -17.55 17.97
C VAL A 5 6.58 -16.04 18.01
N ASN A 6 7.21 -15.58 19.09
CA ASN A 6 7.60 -14.19 19.18
C ASN A 6 8.87 -13.93 18.36
N LYS A 7 8.84 -12.92 17.48
CA LYS A 7 9.99 -12.42 16.73
C LYS A 7 10.04 -10.90 16.87
N ALA A 8 10.98 -10.41 17.67
CA ALA A 8 11.16 -8.97 17.93
C ALA A 8 9.85 -8.24 18.30
N GLY A 9 9.02 -8.86 19.15
CA GLY A 9 7.73 -8.28 19.58
C GLY A 9 6.54 -8.59 18.66
N LEU A 10 6.76 -9.17 17.48
CA LEU A 10 5.69 -9.67 16.61
C LEU A 10 5.30 -11.10 16.98
N ASN A 11 4.01 -11.43 16.85
CA ASN A 11 3.55 -12.82 16.86
C ASN A 11 3.49 -13.33 15.42
N VAL A 12 4.44 -14.19 15.05
CA VAL A 12 4.60 -14.73 13.68
C VAL A 12 4.23 -16.21 13.69
N ALA A 13 3.53 -16.68 12.66
CA ALA A 13 3.24 -18.09 12.49
C ALA A 13 4.55 -18.90 12.46
N ALA A 14 4.62 -19.98 13.24
CA ALA A 14 5.85 -20.76 13.41
C ALA A 14 6.39 -21.29 12.08
N GLU A 15 5.50 -21.78 11.21
CA GLU A 15 5.86 -22.26 9.87
C GLU A 15 6.55 -21.18 9.01
N LEU A 16 6.07 -19.92 9.08
CA LEU A 16 6.65 -18.80 8.36
C LEU A 16 8.01 -18.42 8.96
N ALA A 17 8.10 -18.39 10.29
CA ALA A 17 9.35 -18.08 10.97
C ALA A 17 10.45 -19.09 10.60
N THR A 18 10.13 -20.39 10.65
CA THR A 18 11.05 -21.47 10.24
C THR A 18 11.44 -21.34 8.76
N PHE A 19 10.48 -21.11 7.86
CA PHE A 19 10.80 -20.93 6.44
C PHE A 19 11.77 -19.77 6.20
N VAL A 20 11.51 -18.61 6.82
CA VAL A 20 12.37 -17.44 6.65
C VAL A 20 13.79 -17.74 7.12
N GLU A 21 13.94 -18.38 8.29
CA GLU A 21 15.24 -18.65 8.91
C GLU A 21 16.02 -19.75 8.21
N ASP A 22 15.36 -20.84 7.82
CA ASP A 22 16.03 -22.04 7.33
C ASP A 22 16.15 -22.09 5.80
N ALA A 23 15.30 -21.37 5.07
CA ALA A 23 15.25 -21.42 3.60
C ALA A 23 15.46 -20.08 2.90
N ALA A 24 14.94 -18.97 3.43
CA ALA A 24 15.01 -17.68 2.72
C ALA A 24 16.27 -16.86 3.05
N LEU A 25 16.69 -16.81 4.31
CA LEU A 25 17.85 -16.02 4.76
C LEU A 25 19.22 -16.62 4.38
N PRO A 26 19.44 -17.95 4.39
CA PRO A 26 20.76 -18.50 4.06
C PRO A 26 21.26 -18.06 2.68
N GLY A 27 22.50 -17.57 2.62
CA GLY A 27 23.12 -17.07 1.38
C GLY A 27 22.86 -15.59 1.06
N THR A 28 21.98 -14.91 1.79
CA THR A 28 21.69 -13.47 1.59
C THR A 28 22.68 -12.53 2.28
N GLY A 29 23.40 -13.01 3.30
CA GLY A 29 24.27 -12.20 4.15
C GLY A 29 23.55 -11.43 5.27
N VAL A 30 22.22 -11.61 5.42
CA VAL A 30 21.41 -10.98 6.48
C VAL A 30 21.19 -11.97 7.62
N SER A 31 21.41 -11.55 8.87
CA SER A 31 21.11 -12.37 10.04
C SER A 31 19.62 -12.35 10.39
N ALA A 32 19.12 -13.44 10.99
CA ALA A 32 17.73 -13.53 11.43
C ALA A 32 17.35 -12.40 12.40
N ASP A 33 18.21 -12.10 13.38
CA ASP A 33 17.98 -11.03 14.35
C ASP A 33 17.84 -9.65 13.69
N ALA A 34 18.73 -9.33 12.73
CA ALA A 34 18.68 -8.07 12.00
C ALA A 34 17.41 -7.98 11.13
N PHE A 35 17.05 -9.07 10.45
CA PHE A 35 15.83 -9.15 9.66
C PHE A 35 14.57 -8.93 10.52
N TRP A 36 14.40 -9.70 11.61
CA TRP A 36 13.18 -9.63 12.41
C TRP A 36 13.04 -8.31 13.16
N THR A 37 14.15 -7.75 13.65
CA THR A 37 14.13 -6.43 14.29
C THR A 37 13.73 -5.36 13.28
N GLY A 38 14.41 -5.30 12.13
CA GLY A 38 14.09 -4.32 11.10
C GLY A 38 12.67 -4.46 10.54
N PHE A 39 12.20 -5.70 10.35
CA PHE A 39 10.83 -5.96 9.92
C PHE A 39 9.82 -5.49 10.98
N SER A 40 10.07 -5.77 12.26
CA SER A 40 9.22 -5.30 13.36
C SER A 40 9.14 -3.78 13.38
N ASP A 41 10.27 -3.08 13.26
CA ASP A 41 10.32 -1.62 13.24
C ASP A 41 9.48 -1.05 12.08
N ILE A 42 9.64 -1.60 10.87
CA ILE A 42 8.87 -1.19 9.69
C ILE A 42 7.37 -1.43 9.90
N VAL A 43 6.98 -2.58 10.46
CA VAL A 43 5.56 -2.90 10.72
C VAL A 43 4.96 -1.91 11.72
N HIS A 44 5.67 -1.56 12.79
CA HIS A 44 5.19 -0.61 13.78
C HIS A 44 5.10 0.81 13.23
N GLU A 45 6.05 1.23 12.39
CA GLU A 45 6.06 2.58 11.82
C GLU A 45 5.04 2.73 10.67
N LEU A 46 5.04 1.80 9.72
CA LEU A 46 4.26 1.90 8.49
C LEU A 46 2.89 1.25 8.59
N GLY A 47 2.67 0.34 9.55
CA GLY A 47 1.37 -0.29 9.78
C GLY A 47 0.23 0.72 10.02
N PRO A 48 0.39 1.71 10.92
CA PRO A 48 -0.59 2.77 11.10
C PRO A 48 -0.83 3.60 9.84
N LYS A 49 0.24 3.93 9.09
CA LYS A 49 0.14 4.69 7.83
C LYS A 49 -0.64 3.90 6.77
N ASN A 50 -0.40 2.59 6.65
CA ASN A 50 -1.12 1.71 5.74
C ASN A 50 -2.62 1.64 6.09
N ARG A 51 -2.95 1.50 7.38
CA ARG A 51 -4.36 1.57 7.83
C ARG A 51 -5.02 2.91 7.50
N ALA A 52 -4.30 4.01 7.64
CA ALA A 52 -4.82 5.34 7.31
C ALA A 52 -5.14 5.50 5.81
N VAL A 53 -4.30 4.98 4.91
CA VAL A 53 -4.60 5.04 3.47
C VAL A 53 -5.77 4.15 3.07
N LEU A 54 -5.98 3.02 3.75
CA LEU A 54 -7.19 2.21 3.58
C LEU A 54 -8.45 2.95 4.04
N ALA A 55 -8.40 3.59 5.21
CA ALA A 55 -9.49 4.43 5.71
C ALA A 55 -9.82 5.56 4.72
N LYS A 56 -8.80 6.26 4.20
CA LYS A 56 -9.00 7.30 3.18
C LYS A 56 -9.70 6.80 1.92
N ARG A 57 -9.39 5.57 1.47
CA ARG A 57 -10.12 4.93 0.34
C ARG A 57 -11.59 4.71 0.67
N SER A 58 -11.89 4.17 1.86
CA SER A 58 -13.27 3.97 2.32
C SER A 58 -14.04 5.28 2.44
N ASP A 59 -13.42 6.32 2.98
CA ASP A 59 -14.05 7.64 3.16
C ASP A 59 -14.38 8.31 1.81
N ILE A 60 -13.46 8.23 0.85
CA ILE A 60 -13.69 8.70 -0.51
C ILE A 60 -14.86 7.94 -1.14
N GLN A 61 -14.84 6.60 -1.07
CA GLN A 61 -15.89 5.78 -1.67
C GLN A 61 -17.26 6.11 -1.09
N ALA A 62 -17.36 6.24 0.24
CA ALA A 62 -18.60 6.61 0.91
C ALA A 62 -19.15 7.97 0.45
N GLN A 63 -18.28 8.95 0.20
CA GLN A 63 -18.67 10.26 -0.34
C GLN A 63 -19.18 10.14 -1.79
N VAL A 64 -18.50 9.37 -2.63
CA VAL A 64 -18.93 9.11 -4.02
C VAL A 64 -20.28 8.42 -4.04
N ASP A 65 -20.47 7.38 -3.22
CA ASP A 65 -21.72 6.65 -3.10
C ASP A 65 -22.86 7.59 -2.65
N ALA A 66 -22.61 8.41 -1.61
CA ALA A 66 -23.57 9.38 -1.12
C ALA A 66 -23.95 10.42 -2.19
N TRP A 67 -22.97 10.89 -2.99
CA TRP A 67 -23.21 11.85 -4.07
C TRP A 67 -24.19 11.30 -5.12
N HIS A 68 -24.00 10.03 -5.52
CA HIS A 68 -24.86 9.36 -6.50
C HIS A 68 -26.24 9.01 -5.93
N VAL A 69 -26.32 8.56 -4.67
CA VAL A 69 -27.60 8.28 -4.01
C VAL A 69 -28.46 9.54 -3.92
N ALA A 70 -27.87 10.68 -3.55
CA ALA A 70 -28.58 11.96 -3.45
C ALA A 70 -29.10 12.49 -4.80
N ARG A 71 -28.53 12.04 -5.92
CA ARG A 71 -28.87 12.48 -7.29
C ARG A 71 -29.51 11.38 -8.14
N ARG A 72 -30.03 10.33 -7.49
CA ARG A 72 -30.65 9.20 -8.19
C ARG A 72 -31.81 9.69 -9.09
N GLY A 73 -31.81 9.22 -10.34
CA GLY A 73 -32.86 9.54 -11.32
C GLY A 73 -32.67 10.87 -12.05
N GLN A 74 -31.63 11.63 -11.73
CA GLN A 74 -31.20 12.79 -12.52
C GLN A 74 -30.21 12.36 -13.60
N ASP A 75 -30.16 13.10 -14.71
CA ASP A 75 -29.09 12.93 -15.69
C ASP A 75 -27.73 13.28 -15.07
N HIS A 76 -26.68 12.60 -15.52
CA HIS A 76 -25.34 12.80 -14.96
C HIS A 76 -24.70 14.10 -15.48
N ASP A 77 -24.47 15.05 -14.57
CA ASP A 77 -23.70 16.26 -14.84
C ASP A 77 -22.20 16.02 -14.57
N ALA A 78 -21.42 15.89 -15.65
CA ALA A 78 -19.99 15.63 -15.58
C ALA A 78 -19.18 16.81 -15.01
N VAL A 79 -19.63 18.06 -15.18
CA VAL A 79 -18.93 19.24 -14.65
C VAL A 79 -19.10 19.27 -13.15
N ALA A 80 -20.34 19.16 -12.66
CA ALA A 80 -20.63 19.12 -11.23
C ALA A 80 -19.97 17.93 -10.53
N TYR A 81 -19.90 16.77 -11.21
CA TYR A 81 -19.22 15.59 -10.66
C TYR A 81 -17.71 15.79 -10.58
N THR A 82 -17.09 16.36 -11.60
CA THR A 82 -15.64 16.64 -11.60
C THR A 82 -15.25 17.61 -10.49
N ASP A 83 -16.05 18.66 -10.29
CA ASP A 83 -15.80 19.64 -9.22
C ASP A 83 -15.96 19.02 -7.82
N PHE A 84 -16.98 18.17 -7.64
CA PHE A 84 -17.12 17.37 -6.42
C PHE A 84 -15.91 16.46 -6.17
N LEU A 85 -15.42 15.75 -7.20
CA LEU A 85 -14.25 14.88 -7.04
C LEU A 85 -12.97 15.67 -6.67
N LYS A 86 -12.83 16.91 -7.14
CA LYS A 86 -11.74 17.80 -6.70
C LYS A 86 -11.93 18.24 -5.25
N GLU A 87 -13.16 18.58 -4.86
CA GLU A 87 -13.51 19.03 -3.50
C GLU A 87 -13.16 17.97 -2.44
N ILE A 88 -13.49 16.70 -2.69
CA ILE A 88 -13.18 15.60 -1.75
C ILE A 88 -11.70 15.15 -1.80
N GLY A 89 -10.90 15.76 -2.67
CA GLY A 89 -9.49 15.45 -2.88
C GLY A 89 -9.25 14.12 -3.61
N TYR A 90 -10.23 13.66 -4.41
CA TYR A 90 -10.05 12.49 -5.29
C TYR A 90 -9.29 12.86 -6.55
N LEU A 91 -9.69 13.96 -7.19
CA LEU A 91 -8.92 14.58 -8.28
C LEU A 91 -8.03 15.66 -7.69
N VAL A 92 -6.71 15.47 -7.82
CA VAL A 92 -5.70 16.44 -7.40
C VAL A 92 -5.16 17.21 -8.61
N PRO A 93 -4.62 18.43 -8.42
CA PRO A 93 -3.95 19.16 -9.49
C PRO A 93 -2.80 18.34 -10.10
N GLU A 94 -2.65 18.43 -11.41
CA GLU A 94 -1.52 17.84 -12.11
C GLU A 94 -0.21 18.51 -11.66
N GLY A 95 0.81 17.70 -11.44
CA GLY A 95 2.15 18.17 -11.10
C GLY A 95 2.87 18.79 -12.31
N ALA A 96 4.00 19.46 -12.06
CA ALA A 96 4.86 19.93 -13.13
C ALA A 96 5.43 18.73 -13.93
N PRO A 97 5.75 18.91 -15.22
CA PRO A 97 6.46 17.90 -16.00
C PRO A 97 7.76 17.48 -15.31
N PHE A 98 8.01 16.17 -15.24
CA PHE A 98 9.25 15.59 -14.72
C PHE A 98 9.62 14.35 -15.54
N SER A 99 10.87 13.91 -15.39
CA SER A 99 11.35 12.64 -15.94
C SER A 99 11.59 11.67 -14.79
N ILE A 100 11.24 10.40 -14.99
CA ILE A 100 11.59 9.32 -14.05
C ILE A 100 13.12 9.13 -14.03
N ASP A 101 13.66 8.72 -12.88
CA ASP A 101 15.11 8.58 -12.63
C ASP A 101 15.55 7.12 -12.41
N THR A 102 14.63 6.15 -12.59
CA THR A 102 14.88 4.74 -12.37
C THR A 102 16.02 4.23 -13.27
N ALA A 103 17.09 3.76 -12.64
CA ALA A 103 18.27 3.20 -13.31
C ALA A 103 18.40 1.69 -13.05
N ASN A 104 19.27 1.02 -13.83
CA ASN A 104 19.56 -0.41 -13.72
C ASN A 104 18.34 -1.31 -13.90
N VAL A 105 17.49 -0.96 -14.86
CA VAL A 105 16.30 -1.72 -15.23
C VAL A 105 16.67 -2.73 -16.31
N ASP A 106 16.24 -3.98 -16.15
CA ASP A 106 16.45 -5.03 -17.13
C ASP A 106 15.83 -4.67 -18.50
N PRO A 107 16.46 -5.07 -19.63
CA PRO A 107 15.98 -4.74 -20.97
C PRO A 107 14.54 -5.19 -21.24
N GLU A 108 14.09 -6.28 -20.63
CA GLU A 108 12.73 -6.81 -20.72
C GLU A 108 11.68 -5.80 -20.26
N ILE A 109 12.03 -4.89 -19.35
CA ILE A 109 11.16 -3.82 -18.86
C ILE A 109 11.50 -2.50 -19.55
N ALA A 110 12.78 -2.21 -19.77
CA ALA A 110 13.23 -0.91 -20.25
C ALA A 110 13.04 -0.70 -21.77
N MET A 111 13.06 -1.78 -22.56
CA MET A 111 13.23 -1.69 -24.02
C MET A 111 12.20 -2.48 -24.83
N LEU A 112 11.51 -3.48 -24.24
CA LEU A 112 10.51 -4.27 -24.94
C LEU A 112 9.10 -3.69 -24.69
N PRO A 113 8.28 -3.48 -25.74
CA PRO A 113 6.91 -2.95 -25.63
C PRO A 113 5.90 -4.00 -25.13
#